data_AF-A0A9P8W4G4-F1
#
_entry.id   AF-A0A9P8W4G4-F1
#
_cell.length_a   1.000
_cell.length_b   1.000
_cell.length_c   1.000
_cell.angle_alpha   90.00
_cell.angle_beta   90.00
_cell.angle_gamma   90.00
#
_symmetry.space_group_name_H-M   'P 1'
#
loop_
_entity.id
_entity.type
_entity.pdbx_description
1 polymer ?
#
loop_
_entity_poly.entity_id
_entity_poly.type
_entity_poly.pdbx_seq_one_letter_code
_entity_poly.pdbx_strand_id
1 'polypeptide(L)'
;MGQRDQECFVPKDGGESGLDLGNYERYLGLNLTKESTITTRKIYRAVLERERKGDYLGRTVQVVPYITDATQDWIERVAKIPVDDSSEEPDVYIVELGGNLGDMALTRF
;
A
#
# COMPACT_ATOMS: atom_id res chain seq x y z
N MET A 1 -3.82 -15.99 16.01
CA MET A 1 -4.18 -16.97 14.97
C MET A 1 -3.88 -16.29 13.65
N GLY A 2 -2.67 -16.49 13.11
CA GLY A 2 -2.24 -15.80 11.90
C GLY A 2 -2.93 -16.40 10.68
N GLN A 3 -3.51 -15.55 9.83
CA GLN A 3 -3.76 -15.96 8.45
C GLN A 3 -2.43 -16.48 7.90
N ARG A 4 -2.42 -17.74 7.46
CA ARG A 4 -1.38 -18.23 6.56
C ARG A 4 -1.75 -17.64 5.21
N ASP A 5 -0.88 -16.82 4.65
CA ASP A 5 -1.03 -16.37 3.27
C ASP A 5 -1.10 -17.62 2.39
N GLN A 6 -2.26 -17.83 1.76
CA GLN A 6 -2.41 -18.87 0.75
C GLN A 6 -1.83 -18.29 -0.53
N GLU A 7 -0.63 -18.79 -0.87
CA GLU A 7 0.14 -18.49 -2.08
C GLU A 7 0.61 -17.04 -2.23
N CYS A 8 1.80 -16.89 -2.80
CA CYS A 8 2.47 -15.62 -3.00
C CYS A 8 2.52 -15.29 -4.50
N PHE A 9 2.29 -14.03 -4.84
CA PHE A 9 2.47 -13.50 -6.18
C PHE A 9 3.73 -12.63 -6.25
N VAL A 10 4.56 -12.86 -7.28
CA VAL A 10 5.79 -12.11 -7.53
C VAL A 10 5.60 -11.27 -8.79
N PRO A 11 5.39 -9.94 -8.68
CA PRO A 11 5.30 -9.07 -9.84
C PRO A 11 6.65 -8.96 -10.57
N LYS A 12 6.63 -8.42 -11.79
CA LYS A 12 7.82 -8.31 -12.66
C LYS A 12 8.99 -7.55 -12.04
N ASP A 13 8.73 -6.64 -11.10
CA ASP A 13 9.74 -5.85 -10.40
C ASP A 13 10.40 -6.60 -9.21
N GLY A 14 10.10 -7.89 -9.04
CA GLY A 14 10.66 -8.75 -8.01
C GLY A 14 10.09 -8.52 -6.62
N GLY A 15 8.97 -7.80 -6.51
CA GLY A 15 8.23 -7.67 -5.26
C GLY A 15 7.65 -8.99 -4.75
N GLU A 16 7.33 -9.03 -3.47
CA GLU A 16 6.52 -10.10 -2.89
C GLU A 16 5.15 -9.51 -2.51
N SER A 17 4.07 -10.14 -2.95
CA SER A 17 2.70 -9.67 -2.74
C SER A 17 1.71 -10.82 -2.53
N GLY A 18 0.53 -10.51 -2.02
CA GLY A 18 -0.55 -11.50 -1.88
C GLY A 18 -1.10 -11.94 -3.23
N LEU A 19 -1.62 -13.18 -3.29
CA LEU A 19 -2.19 -13.76 -4.51
C LEU A 19 -3.28 -12.89 -5.15
N ASP A 20 -4.04 -12.14 -4.35
CA ASP A 20 -5.10 -11.25 -4.83
C ASP A 20 -4.58 -10.24 -5.87
N LEU A 21 -3.33 -9.75 -5.70
CA LEU A 21 -2.71 -8.85 -6.68
C LEU A 21 -2.51 -9.54 -8.05
N GLY A 22 -2.12 -10.82 -8.04
CA GLY A 22 -1.97 -11.62 -9.24
C GLY A 22 -3.30 -11.88 -9.95
N ASN A 23 -4.41 -11.93 -9.20
CA ASN A 23 -5.75 -12.00 -9.80
C ASN A 23 -6.06 -10.72 -10.58
N TYR A 24 -5.83 -9.53 -9.99
CA TYR A 24 -6.04 -8.26 -10.70
C TYR A 24 -5.16 -8.14 -11.95
N GLU A 25 -3.88 -8.49 -11.84
CA GLU A 25 -2.96 -8.47 -12.98
C GLU A 25 -3.49 -9.31 -14.14
N ARG A 26 -3.96 -10.53 -13.85
CA ARG A 26 -4.51 -11.46 -14.84
C ARG A 26 -5.83 -10.98 -15.45
N TYR A 27 -6.76 -10.47 -14.64
CA TYR A 27 -8.09 -10.09 -15.13
C TYR A 27 -8.09 -8.76 -15.88
N LEU A 28 -7.25 -7.81 -15.46
CA LEU A 28 -7.19 -6.48 -16.06
C LEU A 28 -6.14 -6.38 -17.18
N GLY A 29 -5.21 -7.34 -17.29
CA GLY A 29 -4.14 -7.30 -18.28
C GLY A 29 -3.14 -6.18 -18.03
N LEU A 30 -2.96 -5.77 -16.77
CA LEU A 30 -2.05 -4.71 -16.35
C LEU A 30 -0.70 -5.29 -15.91
N ASN A 31 0.31 -4.44 -15.71
CA ASN A 31 1.60 -4.79 -15.13
C ASN A 31 1.72 -4.15 -13.75
N LEU A 32 1.23 -4.84 -12.72
CA LEU A 32 1.27 -4.31 -11.35
C LEU A 32 2.69 -4.43 -10.77
N THR A 33 2.98 -3.63 -9.75
CA THR A 33 4.31 -3.57 -9.12
C THR A 33 4.21 -3.79 -7.62
N LYS A 34 5.35 -3.92 -6.94
CA LYS A 34 5.40 -4.01 -5.47
C LYS A 34 4.78 -2.79 -4.77
N GLU A 35 4.66 -1.66 -5.47
CA GLU A 35 4.07 -0.42 -4.97
C GLU A 35 2.53 -0.50 -4.93
N SER A 36 1.94 -1.38 -5.75
CA SER A 36 0.49 -1.68 -5.79
C SER A 36 -0.02 -2.41 -4.55
N THR A 37 0.87 -2.86 -3.66
CA THR A 37 0.52 -3.41 -2.35
C THR A 37 0.95 -2.47 -1.22
N ILE A 38 -0.02 -1.94 -0.48
CA ILE A 38 0.21 -1.23 0.78
C ILE A 38 0.00 -2.19 1.96
N THR A 39 0.87 -2.11 2.97
CA THR A 39 0.68 -2.83 4.24
C THR A 39 0.91 -1.89 5.40
N THR A 40 0.30 -2.19 6.55
CA THR A 40 0.51 -1.46 7.80
C THR A 40 2.01 -1.33 8.11
N ARG A 41 2.78 -2.41 7.91
CA ARG A 41 4.24 -2.39 8.13
C ARG A 41 4.96 -1.39 7.23
N LYS A 42 4.57 -1.26 5.95
CA LYS A 42 5.18 -0.29 5.03
C LYS A 42 4.95 1.14 5.50
N ILE A 43 3.72 1.49 5.87
CA ILE A 43 3.36 2.83 6.35
C ILE A 43 4.06 3.17 7.67
N TYR A 44 3.99 2.27 8.66
CA TYR A 44 4.65 2.48 9.94
C TYR A 44 6.17 2.64 9.81
N ARG A 45 6.79 1.86 8.91
CA ARG A 45 8.22 2.01 8.62
C ARG A 45 8.54 3.37 8.00
N ALA A 46 7.75 3.82 7.02
CA ALA A 46 7.95 5.12 6.40
C ALA A 46 7.81 6.28 7.41
N VAL A 47 6.80 6.21 8.30
CA VAL A 47 6.60 7.21 9.35
C VAL A 47 7.73 7.19 10.37
N LEU A 48 8.19 6.02 10.80
CA LEU A 48 9.33 5.89 11.71
C LEU A 48 10.63 6.45 11.11
N GLU A 49 10.84 6.26 9.81
CA GLU A 49 12.00 6.82 9.10
C GLU A 49 11.93 8.35 9.03
N ARG A 50 10.76 8.93 8.73
CA ARG A 50 10.52 10.38 8.78
C ARG A 50 10.75 10.95 10.19
N GLU A 51 10.29 10.24 11.22
CA GLU A 51 10.51 10.62 12.62
C GLU A 51 12.00 10.65 12.97
N ARG A 52 12.75 9.61 12.60
CA ARG A 52 14.20 9.52 12.83
C ARG A 52 15.00 10.58 12.09
N LYS A 53 14.52 11.04 10.92
CA LYS A 53 15.10 12.15 10.17
C LYS A 53 14.82 13.52 10.79
N GLY A 54 13.84 13.61 11.68
CA GLY A 54 13.44 14.86 12.33
C GLY A 54 12.31 15.60 11.60
N ASP A 55 11.64 14.99 10.63
CA ASP A 55 10.62 15.62 9.79
C ASP A 55 9.41 16.13 10.62
N TYR A 56 9.18 15.53 11.80
CA TYR A 56 8.10 15.92 12.71
C TYR A 56 8.51 16.94 13.79
N LEU A 57 9.72 17.51 13.71
CA LEU A 57 10.22 18.57 14.59
C LEU A 57 10.19 18.20 16.08
N GLY A 58 10.44 16.92 16.39
CA GLY A 58 10.43 16.41 17.77
C GLY A 58 9.04 16.30 18.41
N ARG A 59 7.96 16.48 17.64
CA ARG A 59 6.60 16.23 18.12
C ARG A 59 6.34 14.73 18.26
N THR A 60 5.50 14.36 19.21
CA THR A 60 5.04 12.98 19.37
C THR A 60 4.24 12.55 18.16
N VAL A 61 4.70 11.49 17.48
CA VAL A 61 3.99 10.87 16.38
C VAL A 61 2.82 10.04 16.92
N GLN A 62 1.63 10.32 16.40
CA GLN A 62 0.38 9.63 16.74
C GLN A 62 -0.20 8.95 15.50
N VAL A 63 -1.22 8.12 15.70
CA VAL A 63 -1.90 7.45 14.59
C VAL A 63 -2.61 8.45 13.70
N VAL A 64 -3.41 9.33 14.32
CA VAL A 64 -3.97 10.48 13.62
C VAL A 64 -3.16 11.71 14.06
N PRO A 65 -2.69 12.55 13.12
CA PRO A 65 -2.87 12.45 11.67
C PRO A 65 -1.74 11.68 10.96
N TYR A 66 -0.62 11.38 11.62
CA TYR A 66 0.62 11.00 10.91
C TYR A 66 0.55 9.67 10.13
N ILE A 67 -0.17 8.66 10.63
CA ILE A 67 -0.34 7.38 9.92
C ILE A 67 -1.39 7.52 8.81
N THR A 68 -2.47 8.27 9.07
CA THR A 68 -3.52 8.52 8.07
C THR A 68 -2.99 9.35 6.91
N ASP A 69 -2.24 10.41 7.19
CA ASP A 69 -1.61 11.27 6.17
C ASP A 69 -0.58 10.48 5.37
N ALA A 70 0.27 9.68 6.01
CA ALA A 70 1.22 8.83 5.29
C ALA A 70 0.54 7.78 4.39
N THR A 71 -0.66 7.33 4.76
CA THR A 71 -1.46 6.42 3.94
C THR A 71 -2.06 7.15 2.74
N GLN A 72 -2.58 8.36 2.93
CA GLN A 72 -3.08 9.22 1.85
C GLN A 72 -1.96 9.60 0.87
N ASP A 73 -0.83 10.10 1.38
CA ASP A 73 0.38 10.39 0.60
C ASP A 73 0.78 9.20 -0.30
N TRP A 74 0.69 7.99 0.26
CA TRP A 74 1.04 6.77 -0.48
C TRP A 74 0.08 6.51 -1.63
N ILE A 75 -1.23 6.54 -1.33
CA ILE A 75 -2.29 6.31 -2.31
C ILE A 75 -2.19 7.34 -3.45
N GLU A 76 -2.09 8.63 -3.12
CA GLU A 76 -1.99 9.70 -4.12
C GLU A 76 -0.76 9.57 -5.01
N ARG A 77 0.37 9.13 -4.45
CA ARG A 77 1.60 8.91 -5.23
C ARG A 77 1.49 7.68 -6.12
N VAL A 78 0.96 6.56 -5.63
CA VAL A 78 0.84 5.31 -6.41
C VAL A 78 -0.23 5.42 -7.48
N ALA A 79 -1.34 6.10 -7.22
CA ALA A 79 -2.43 6.29 -8.16
C ALA A 79 -1.99 6.95 -9.48
N LYS A 80 -0.89 7.71 -9.45
CA LYS A 80 -0.35 8.42 -10.62
C LYS A 80 0.64 7.60 -11.45
N ILE A 81 1.01 6.41 -10.99
CA ILE A 81 2.00 5.57 -11.65
C ILE A 81 1.29 4.77 -12.76
N PRO A 82 1.69 4.91 -14.04
CA PRO A 82 1.15 4.09 -15.11
C PRO A 82 1.45 2.61 -14.85
N VAL A 83 0.44 1.76 -15.04
CA VAL A 83 0.54 0.30 -14.88
C VAL A 83 0.27 -0.46 -16.19
N ASP A 84 0.06 0.26 -17.27
CA ASP A 84 -0.09 -0.26 -18.63
C ASP A 84 1.02 0.29 -19.54
N ASP A 85 0.96 -0.05 -20.83
CA ASP A 85 1.95 0.38 -21.82
C ASP A 85 1.71 1.82 -22.33
N SER A 86 0.68 2.52 -21.84
CA SER A 86 0.34 3.87 -22.32
C SER A 86 1.31 4.94 -21.82
N SER A 87 1.94 4.70 -20.67
CA SER A 87 2.74 5.70 -19.93
C SER A 87 1.94 6.94 -19.47
N GLU A 88 0.62 6.89 -19.50
CA GLU A 88 -0.26 7.99 -19.08
C GLU A 88 -0.74 7.79 -17.62
N GLU A 89 -1.11 8.90 -16.97
CA GLU A 89 -1.70 8.86 -15.63
C GLU A 89 -3.07 8.15 -15.66
N PRO A 90 -3.34 7.18 -14.78
CA PRO A 90 -4.63 6.50 -14.73
C PRO A 90 -5.79 7.43 -14.37
N ASP A 91 -6.92 7.34 -15.09
CA ASP A 91 -8.14 8.08 -14.76
C ASP A 91 -8.83 7.59 -13.48
N VAL A 92 -8.66 6.29 -13.17
CA VAL A 92 -9.33 5.62 -12.04
C VAL A 92 -8.32 4.75 -11.29
N TYR A 93 -8.32 4.89 -9.96
CA TYR A 93 -7.56 4.06 -9.05
C TYR A 93 -8.50 3.24 -8.16
N ILE A 94 -8.36 1.92 -8.20
CA ILE A 94 -9.18 0.99 -7.39
C ILE A 94 -8.37 0.60 -6.16
N VAL A 95 -8.96 0.80 -4.99
CA VAL A 95 -8.39 0.39 -3.70
C VAL A 95 -9.19 -0.78 -3.15
N GLU A 96 -8.52 -1.89 -2.89
CA GLU A 96 -9.06 -2.97 -2.07
C GLU A 96 -8.55 -2.84 -0.63
N LEU A 97 -9.48 -2.78 0.32
CA LEU A 97 -9.17 -2.89 1.74
C LEU A 97 -9.41 -4.34 2.17
N GLY A 98 -8.33 -5.13 2.24
CA GLY A 98 -8.39 -6.50 2.71
C GLY A 98 -8.66 -6.62 4.21
N GLY A 99 -9.28 -7.73 4.62
CA GLY A 99 -9.63 -8.04 6.00
C GLY A 99 -11.09 -7.68 6.35
N ASN A 100 -11.47 -7.90 7.62
CA ASN A 100 -12.84 -7.72 8.07
C ASN A 100 -13.02 -6.38 8.81
N LEU A 101 -14.12 -5.68 8.51
CA LEU A 101 -14.50 -4.48 9.26
C LEU A 101 -14.59 -4.79 10.77
N GLY A 102 -14.02 -3.91 11.60
CA GLY A 102 -13.97 -4.08 13.05
C GLY A 102 -12.73 -4.82 13.58
N ASP A 103 -11.83 -5.29 12.71
CA ASP A 103 -10.51 -5.74 13.14
C ASP A 103 -9.69 -4.55 13.68
N MET A 104 -9.02 -4.74 14.81
CA MET A 104 -8.12 -3.74 15.40
C MET A 104 -7.00 -3.32 14.43
N ALA A 105 -6.57 -4.24 13.56
CA ALA A 105 -5.56 -3.94 12.53
C ALA A 105 -6.08 -2.96 11.47
N LEU A 106 -7.39 -2.95 11.21
CA LEU A 106 -8.07 -2.11 10.22
C LEU A 106 -8.55 -0.77 10.77
N THR A 107 -8.64 -0.60 12.10
CA THR A 107 -9.16 0.64 12.74
C THR A 107 -8.35 1.91 12.40
N ARG A 108 -7.20 1.77 11.73
CA ARG A 108 -6.29 2.86 11.38
C ARG A 108 -6.32 3.24 9.89
N PHE A 109 -7.17 2.56 9.11
CA PHE A 109 -7.41 2.82 7.69
C PHE A 109 -8.77 3.50 7.47
#